data_AF-A0AAD8VKH3-F1
#
_entry.id   AF-A0AAD8VKH3-F1
#
_cell.length_a   1.000
_cell.length_b   1.000
_cell.length_c   1.000
_cell.angle_alpha   90.00
_cell.angle_beta   90.00
_cell.angle_gamma   90.00
#
_symmetry.space_group_name_H-M   'P 1'
#
loop_
_entity.id
_entity.type
_entity.pdbx_description
1 polymer ?
#
loop_
_entity_poly.entity_id
_entity_poly.type
_entity_poly.pdbx_seq_one_letter_code
_entity_poly.pdbx_strand_id
1 'polypeptide(L)'
;MFRVLFFDIESLKLSAVAPSISALAAVKPSSLPLLVSPTPPIRKLLEHSPSPSPPSTFHFDPPPPLPPAAMEEYLANMKTLRCYMNDLEEEAAKRSADEQRQRTAIDAHDSDTALVRAQAKQVSDEAEHLAKAREQVCVEMAEKQGRIAALEMECATLKQTLELLHQEITSTNTKLSEKRLFYTKTAETLTAKLQEHQDWLGSNKNKMVAVEPFVEAPPNTQNFVEGKGYGMLNSTGSIDKESDVGSKQLELAQLKIDDIKEKRSRLLLEISEHKQILEQDRNITRSFPAAVQQMDMKSLEEEYKALQCDKAGEVEYLQSLEERINGMKGVSDPIKCCCGLEYTVELGGETMCAS
;
A
#
# COMPACT_ATOMS: atom_id res chain seq x y z
N MET A 1 17.65 -15.62 -23.10
CA MET A 1 16.30 -15.40 -23.67
C MET A 1 15.53 -14.46 -22.77
N PHE A 2 16.05 -13.24 -22.56
CA PHE A 2 15.42 -12.21 -21.74
C PHE A 2 14.83 -11.17 -22.67
N ARG A 3 13.52 -10.94 -22.59
CA ARG A 3 12.88 -9.82 -23.29
C ARG A 3 12.42 -8.81 -22.25
N VAL A 4 13.14 -7.69 -22.26
CA VAL A 4 12.89 -6.49 -21.48
C VAL A 4 11.45 -6.01 -21.70
N LEU A 5 10.77 -5.63 -20.62
CA LEU A 5 9.62 -4.74 -20.65
C LEU A 5 9.98 -3.51 -19.82
N PHE A 6 10.43 -2.44 -20.50
CA PHE A 6 10.30 -1.10 -19.95
C PHE A 6 8.82 -0.76 -19.93
N PHE A 7 8.31 -0.28 -18.80
CA PHE A 7 7.04 0.44 -18.75
C PHE A 7 7.34 1.94 -18.72
N ASP A 8 6.83 2.67 -19.70
CA ASP A 8 7.01 4.12 -19.81
C ASP A 8 6.25 4.86 -18.69
N ILE A 9 7.01 5.52 -17.81
CA ILE A 9 6.48 6.43 -16.77
C ILE A 9 6.45 7.87 -17.34
N GLU A 10 5.71 8.08 -18.44
CA GLU A 10 5.47 9.44 -18.98
C GLU A 10 3.99 9.78 -19.26
N SER A 11 3.05 8.81 -19.23
CA SER A 11 1.65 9.06 -19.61
C SER A 11 0.74 9.65 -18.51
N LEU A 12 1.31 10.23 -17.43
CA LEU A 12 0.56 10.85 -16.33
C LEU A 12 0.96 12.32 -16.11
N LYS A 13 0.69 13.15 -17.12
CA LYS A 13 0.64 14.62 -16.99
C LYS A 13 -0.57 15.17 -17.76
N LEU A 14 -1.14 16.26 -17.22
CA LEU A 14 -2.46 16.85 -17.52
C LEU A 14 -3.63 15.95 -17.03
N SER A 15 -4.68 16.49 -16.41
CA SER A 15 -5.10 17.89 -16.30
C SER A 15 -5.08 18.44 -14.87
N ALA A 16 -4.35 19.54 -14.64
CA ALA A 16 -4.63 20.44 -13.53
C ALA A 16 -5.72 21.42 -13.97
N VAL A 17 -6.87 21.43 -13.28
CA VAL A 17 -7.87 22.49 -13.37
C VAL A 17 -8.15 22.99 -11.97
N ALA A 18 -7.51 24.10 -11.61
CA ALA A 18 -7.92 24.89 -10.47
C ALA A 18 -9.05 25.84 -10.87
N PRO A 19 -9.96 26.17 -9.96
CA PRO A 19 -10.55 27.48 -9.93
C PRO A 19 -10.24 28.18 -8.60
N SER A 20 -9.43 29.22 -8.65
CA SER A 20 -9.42 30.24 -7.60
C SER A 20 -10.61 31.17 -7.82
N ILE A 21 -11.54 31.24 -6.86
CA ILE A 21 -12.35 32.44 -6.61
C ILE A 21 -12.37 32.69 -5.10
N SER A 22 -11.76 33.80 -4.70
CA SER A 22 -11.93 34.38 -3.36
C SER A 22 -13.17 35.28 -3.33
N ALA A 23 -13.72 35.46 -2.13
CA ALA A 23 -14.73 36.44 -1.74
C ALA A 23 -16.20 36.16 -2.13
N LEU A 24 -16.98 35.77 -1.12
CA LEU A 24 -18.00 36.70 -0.62
C LEU A 24 -18.03 36.68 0.91
N ALA A 25 -18.12 37.86 1.53
CA ALA A 25 -18.03 38.02 2.98
C ALA A 25 -19.42 38.09 3.63
N ALA A 26 -19.46 37.73 4.92
CA ALA A 26 -20.42 38.20 5.91
C ALA A 26 -21.92 38.07 5.60
N VAL A 27 -22.50 36.91 5.96
CA VAL A 27 -23.90 36.87 6.43
C VAL A 27 -23.91 36.51 7.92
N LYS A 28 -24.60 37.35 8.68
CA LYS A 28 -24.71 37.37 10.14
C LYS A 28 -25.52 36.14 10.62
N PRO A 29 -25.24 35.54 11.79
CA PRO A 29 -26.11 34.52 12.35
C PRO A 29 -27.45 35.17 12.75
N SER A 30 -28.47 34.99 11.92
CA SER A 30 -29.84 35.39 12.23
C SER A 30 -30.44 34.44 13.25
N SER A 31 -30.26 34.77 14.53
CA SER A 31 -31.01 34.16 15.62
C SER A 31 -32.52 34.39 15.40
N LEU A 32 -33.24 33.36 14.95
CA LEU A 32 -34.69 33.29 15.06
C LEU A 32 -35.08 32.05 15.88
N PRO A 33 -36.09 32.17 16.76
CA PRO A 33 -36.31 31.19 17.80
C PRO A 33 -36.99 29.93 17.26
N LEU A 34 -36.57 28.79 17.81
CA LEU A 34 -37.37 27.57 17.82
C LEU A 34 -38.70 27.87 18.55
N LEU A 35 -39.74 28.20 17.79
CA LEU A 35 -41.11 28.27 18.29
C LEU A 35 -41.69 26.85 18.39
N VAL A 36 -41.06 26.03 19.23
CA VAL A 36 -41.64 24.78 19.73
C VAL A 36 -42.84 25.18 20.59
N SER A 37 -44.04 25.13 20.01
CA SER A 37 -45.28 25.15 20.76
C SER A 37 -45.49 23.76 21.37
N PRO A 38 -45.33 23.55 22.69
CA PRO A 38 -45.78 22.31 23.29
C PRO A 38 -47.31 22.31 23.25
N THR A 39 -47.91 21.44 22.45
CA THR A 39 -49.36 21.21 22.54
C THR A 39 -49.63 20.59 23.92
N PRO A 40 -50.32 21.28 24.85
CA PRO A 40 -50.57 20.71 26.16
C PRO A 40 -51.57 19.55 26.01
N PRO A 41 -51.43 18.47 26.81
CA PRO A 41 -52.43 17.42 26.82
C PRO A 41 -53.77 18.02 27.29
N ILE A 42 -54.82 17.89 26.47
CA ILE A 42 -56.19 18.28 26.83
C ILE A 42 -56.75 17.26 27.83
N ARG A 43 -56.21 17.30 29.05
CA ARG A 43 -56.67 16.58 30.25
C ARG A 43 -56.34 17.40 31.50
N LYS A 44 -57.03 18.54 31.67
CA LYS A 44 -57.37 19.24 32.94
C LYS A 44 -57.91 20.67 32.68
N LEU A 45 -59.11 20.76 32.07
CA LEU A 45 -59.91 22.00 32.05
C LEU A 45 -61.42 21.67 32.21
N LEU A 46 -61.75 20.83 33.18
CA LEU A 46 -63.15 20.61 33.58
C LEU A 46 -63.34 20.27 35.07
N GLU A 47 -62.52 20.89 35.92
CA GLU A 47 -62.84 21.11 37.34
C GLU A 47 -62.63 22.60 37.63
N HIS A 48 -63.45 23.18 38.51
CA HIS A 48 -63.58 24.64 38.75
C HIS A 48 -64.40 25.44 37.71
N SER A 49 -65.59 24.95 37.37
CA SER A 49 -66.72 25.88 37.16
C SER A 49 -67.35 26.20 38.53
N PRO A 50 -67.68 27.46 38.86
CA PRO A 50 -68.40 27.78 40.09
C PRO A 50 -69.81 27.17 40.04
N SER A 51 -70.31 26.76 41.20
CA SER A 51 -71.68 26.25 41.35
C SER A 51 -72.69 27.28 40.80
N PRO A 52 -73.61 26.91 39.90
CA PRO A 52 -74.65 27.83 39.47
C PRO A 52 -75.55 28.15 40.66
N SER A 53 -75.71 29.43 40.96
CA SER A 53 -76.74 29.92 41.88
C SER A 53 -78.13 29.53 41.37
N PRO A 54 -79.11 29.26 42.26
CA PRO A 54 -80.46 28.89 41.85
C PRO A 54 -81.06 30.02 40.99
N PRO A 55 -81.70 29.70 39.85
CA PRO A 55 -82.23 30.72 38.96
C PRO A 55 -83.34 31.50 39.66
N SER A 56 -83.25 32.83 39.65
CA SER A 56 -84.36 33.68 40.03
C SER A 56 -85.55 33.39 39.12
N THR A 57 -86.72 33.15 39.71
CA THR A 57 -87.93 32.72 39.00
C THR A 57 -88.52 33.85 38.14
N PHE A 58 -87.88 34.13 37.00
CA PHE A 58 -88.48 34.94 35.96
C PHE A 58 -89.65 34.16 35.35
N HIS A 59 -90.85 34.66 35.61
CA HIS A 59 -92.09 34.15 35.02
C HIS A 59 -92.12 34.56 33.54
N PHE A 60 -91.42 33.81 32.69
CA PHE A 60 -91.68 33.83 31.27
C PHE A 60 -93.07 33.23 31.04
N ASP A 61 -93.96 33.98 30.39
CA ASP A 61 -95.14 33.37 29.79
C ASP A 61 -94.69 32.29 28.80
N PRO A 62 -95.33 31.11 28.78
CA PRO A 62 -94.97 30.07 27.84
C PRO A 62 -95.15 30.63 26.42
N PRO A 63 -94.13 30.52 25.53
CA PRO A 63 -94.29 30.96 24.16
C PRO A 63 -95.51 30.24 23.54
N PRO A 64 -96.32 30.93 22.72
CA PRO A 64 -97.52 30.34 22.15
C PRO A 64 -97.16 29.04 21.43
N PRO A 65 -97.96 27.97 21.58
CA PRO A 65 -97.61 26.65 21.05
C PRO A 65 -97.35 26.77 19.55
N LEU A 66 -96.14 26.37 19.14
CA LEU A 66 -95.74 26.35 17.74
C LEU A 66 -96.80 25.57 16.94
N PRO A 67 -97.24 26.06 15.76
CA PRO A 67 -98.09 25.29 14.88
C PRO A 67 -97.51 23.90 14.64
N PRO A 68 -98.31 22.82 14.55
CA PRO A 68 -97.79 21.45 14.46
C PRO A 68 -96.69 21.26 13.40
N ALA A 69 -96.85 21.89 12.23
CA ALA A 69 -95.84 21.88 11.17
C ALA A 69 -94.49 22.52 11.58
N ALA A 70 -94.49 23.60 12.36
CA ALA A 70 -93.27 24.25 12.84
C ALA A 70 -92.56 23.42 13.94
N MET A 71 -93.32 22.64 14.72
CA MET A 71 -92.74 21.66 15.65
C MET A 71 -92.11 20.48 14.91
N GLU A 72 -92.76 19.97 13.86
CA GLU A 72 -92.22 18.91 13.00
C GLU A 72 -90.93 19.35 12.28
N GLU A 73 -90.92 20.57 11.73
CA GLU A 73 -89.74 21.18 11.10
C GLU A 73 -88.58 21.34 12.10
N TYR A 74 -88.85 21.83 13.31
CA TYR A 74 -87.84 21.92 14.38
C TYR A 74 -87.25 20.53 14.73
N LEU A 75 -88.10 19.51 14.88
CA LEU A 75 -87.65 18.15 15.16
C LEU A 75 -86.87 17.52 14.00
N ALA A 76 -87.21 17.86 12.74
CA ALA A 76 -86.43 17.47 11.57
C ALA A 76 -85.04 18.14 11.59
N ASN A 77 -84.99 19.46 11.81
CA ASN A 77 -83.75 20.21 11.89
C ASN A 77 -82.82 19.70 13.01
N MET A 78 -83.36 19.35 14.18
CA MET A 78 -82.59 18.77 15.29
C MET A 78 -82.05 17.36 14.98
N LYS A 79 -82.74 16.58 14.14
CA LYS A 79 -82.21 15.29 13.64
C LYS A 79 -81.08 15.52 12.64
N THR A 80 -81.26 16.42 11.68
CA THR A 80 -80.24 16.80 10.69
C THR A 80 -78.97 17.32 11.36
N LEU A 81 -79.10 18.20 12.36
CA LEU A 81 -77.96 18.72 13.12
C LEU A 81 -77.21 17.60 13.86
N ARG A 82 -77.92 16.61 14.44
CA ARG A 82 -77.29 15.46 15.09
C ARG A 82 -76.53 14.58 14.09
N CYS A 83 -77.09 14.32 12.91
CA CYS A 83 -76.38 13.60 11.85
C CYS A 83 -75.10 14.35 11.47
N TYR A 84 -75.20 15.64 11.17
CA TYR A 84 -74.05 16.47 10.81
C TYR A 84 -72.97 16.53 11.91
N MET A 85 -73.36 16.58 13.19
CA MET A 85 -72.41 16.50 14.31
C MET A 85 -71.69 15.14 14.35
N ASN A 86 -72.42 14.03 14.19
CA ASN A 86 -71.81 12.70 14.14
C ASN A 86 -70.83 12.57 12.96
N ASP A 87 -71.21 13.04 11.77
CA ASP A 87 -70.36 13.01 10.57
C ASP A 87 -69.06 13.83 10.79
N LEU A 88 -69.16 14.99 11.46
CA LEU A 88 -68.00 15.80 11.84
C LEU A 88 -67.11 15.12 12.89
N GLU A 89 -67.69 14.42 13.86
CA GLU A 89 -66.95 13.65 14.87
C GLU A 89 -66.20 12.47 14.24
N GLU A 90 -66.82 11.74 13.31
CA GLU A 90 -66.18 10.66 12.56
C GLU A 90 -65.02 11.18 11.69
N GLU A 91 -65.24 12.25 10.92
CA GLU A 91 -64.19 12.86 10.10
C GLU A 91 -63.06 13.49 10.95
N ALA A 92 -63.35 13.96 12.17
CA ALA A 92 -62.31 14.40 13.11
C ALA A 92 -61.50 13.22 13.66
N ALA A 93 -62.14 12.11 14.03
CA ALA A 93 -61.47 10.90 14.50
C ALA A 93 -60.57 10.29 13.42
N LYS A 94 -61.06 10.24 12.18
CA LYS A 94 -60.31 9.79 11.00
C LYS A 94 -59.08 10.67 10.73
N ARG A 95 -59.24 12.00 10.69
CA ARG A 95 -58.11 12.93 10.56
C ARG A 95 -57.09 12.77 11.69
N SER A 96 -57.53 12.58 12.94
CA SER A 96 -56.62 12.33 14.06
C SER A 96 -55.84 11.01 13.92
N ALA A 97 -56.45 9.96 13.37
CA ALA A 97 -55.78 8.69 13.12
C ALA A 97 -54.75 8.79 11.98
N ASP A 98 -55.07 9.53 10.91
CA ASP A 98 -54.15 9.75 9.79
C ASP A 98 -52.99 10.68 10.18
N GLU A 99 -53.22 11.73 10.98
CA GLU A 99 -52.14 12.53 11.57
C GLU A 99 -51.19 11.68 12.42
N GLN A 100 -51.72 10.78 13.27
CA GLN A 100 -50.87 9.92 14.09
C GLN A 100 -50.07 8.92 13.25
N ARG A 101 -50.67 8.37 12.19
CA ARG A 101 -49.96 7.54 11.19
C ARG A 101 -48.82 8.32 10.52
N GLN A 102 -49.08 9.57 10.10
CA GLN A 102 -48.06 10.42 9.49
C GLN A 102 -46.90 10.73 10.44
N ARG A 103 -47.19 11.06 11.71
CA ARG A 103 -46.14 11.30 12.73
C ARG A 103 -45.24 10.08 12.91
N THR A 104 -45.82 8.89 13.09
CA THR A 104 -45.03 7.66 13.23
C THR A 104 -44.21 7.31 11.98
N ALA A 105 -44.68 7.67 10.77
CA ALA A 105 -43.88 7.53 9.55
C ALA A 105 -42.71 8.53 9.51
N ILE A 106 -42.91 9.77 9.93
CA ILE A 106 -41.85 10.79 10.05
C ILE A 106 -40.81 10.34 11.08
N ASP A 107 -41.23 9.92 12.28
CA ASP A 107 -40.32 9.45 13.34
C ASP A 107 -39.44 8.27 12.88
N ALA A 108 -39.99 7.37 12.05
CA ALA A 108 -39.26 6.27 11.44
C ALA A 108 -38.23 6.77 10.41
N HIS A 109 -38.63 7.65 9.49
CA HIS A 109 -37.71 8.22 8.50
C HIS A 109 -36.61 9.09 9.10
N ASP A 110 -36.88 9.83 10.19
CA ASP A 110 -35.86 10.57 10.94
C ASP A 110 -34.84 9.61 11.59
N SER A 111 -35.31 8.45 12.09
CA SER A 111 -34.45 7.40 12.64
C SER A 111 -33.57 6.75 11.56
N ASP A 112 -34.14 6.43 10.40
CA ASP A 112 -33.40 5.90 9.25
C ASP A 112 -32.36 6.91 8.74
N THR A 113 -32.74 8.19 8.65
CA THR A 113 -31.85 9.29 8.25
C THR A 113 -30.69 9.47 9.24
N ALA A 114 -30.93 9.30 10.55
CA ALA A 114 -29.88 9.32 11.56
C ALA A 114 -28.93 8.12 11.42
N LEU A 115 -29.44 6.93 11.10
CA LEU A 115 -28.64 5.73 10.85
C LEU A 115 -27.76 5.89 9.60
N VAL A 116 -28.33 6.33 8.48
CA VAL A 116 -27.59 6.59 7.23
C VAL A 116 -26.49 7.63 7.46
N ARG A 117 -26.77 8.70 8.21
CA ARG A 117 -25.76 9.71 8.57
C ARG A 117 -24.62 9.15 9.42
N ALA A 118 -24.92 8.23 10.34
CA ALA A 118 -23.90 7.55 11.15
C ALA A 118 -23.03 6.62 10.30
N GLN A 119 -23.64 5.85 9.39
CA GLN A 119 -22.93 4.98 8.45
C GLN A 119 -22.06 5.77 7.47
N ALA A 120 -22.57 6.86 6.89
CA ALA A 120 -21.81 7.74 6.01
C ALA A 120 -20.58 8.33 6.71
N LYS A 121 -20.70 8.72 7.99
CA LYS A 121 -19.56 9.14 8.79
C LYS A 121 -18.54 8.01 8.99
N GLN A 122 -19.00 6.80 9.37
CA GLN A 122 -18.11 5.65 9.54
C GLN A 122 -17.31 5.35 8.27
N VAL A 123 -17.98 5.33 7.09
CA VAL A 123 -17.32 5.11 5.79
C VAL A 123 -16.30 6.22 5.48
N SER A 124 -16.59 7.47 5.82
CA SER A 124 -15.64 8.58 5.68
C SER A 124 -14.41 8.41 6.58
N ASP A 125 -14.60 8.04 7.85
CA ASP A 125 -13.52 7.83 8.82
C ASP A 125 -12.65 6.60 8.40
N GLU A 126 -13.26 5.54 7.86
CA GLU A 126 -12.57 4.37 7.30
C GLU A 126 -11.79 4.70 6.02
N ALA A 127 -12.36 5.52 5.12
CA ALA A 127 -11.70 5.98 3.91
C ALA A 127 -10.45 6.83 4.21
N GLU A 128 -10.50 7.73 5.20
CA GLU A 128 -9.32 8.49 5.64
C GLU A 128 -8.21 7.57 6.20
N HIS A 129 -8.60 6.54 6.94
CA HIS A 129 -7.65 5.52 7.44
C HIS A 129 -6.99 4.72 6.31
N LEU A 130 -7.78 4.31 5.30
CA LEU A 130 -7.26 3.61 4.12
C LEU A 130 -6.35 4.51 3.27
N ALA A 131 -6.67 5.80 3.13
CA ALA A 131 -5.83 6.76 2.43
C ALA A 131 -4.43 6.89 3.08
N LYS A 132 -4.38 7.02 4.41
CA LYS A 132 -3.11 7.05 5.18
C LYS A 132 -2.32 5.75 5.04
N ALA A 133 -2.99 4.60 5.12
CA ALA A 133 -2.34 3.30 4.93
C ALA A 133 -1.75 3.14 3.51
N ARG A 134 -2.48 3.62 2.49
CA ARG A 134 -2.00 3.64 1.10
C ARG A 134 -0.79 4.55 0.92
N GLU A 135 -0.79 5.75 1.53
CA GLU A 135 0.36 6.66 1.48
C GLU A 135 1.62 6.02 2.08
N GLN A 136 1.51 5.37 3.25
CA GLN A 136 2.60 4.63 3.89
C GLN A 136 3.16 3.53 2.98
N VAL A 137 2.29 2.72 2.35
CA VAL A 137 2.71 1.67 1.40
C VAL A 137 3.43 2.25 0.17
N CYS A 138 3.00 3.41 -0.33
CA CYS A 138 3.69 4.10 -1.42
C CYS A 138 5.11 4.55 -1.03
N VAL A 139 5.30 5.05 0.20
CA VAL A 139 6.63 5.43 0.73
C VAL A 139 7.54 4.21 0.84
N GLU A 140 7.06 3.12 1.44
CA GLU A 140 7.84 1.88 1.57
C GLU A 140 8.21 1.25 0.22
N MET A 141 7.31 1.31 -0.76
CA MET A 141 7.56 0.83 -2.12
C MET A 141 8.65 1.66 -2.81
N ALA A 142 8.60 3.00 -2.69
CA ALA A 142 9.63 3.88 -3.25
C ALA A 142 11.01 3.63 -2.60
N GLU A 143 11.04 3.42 -1.28
CA GLU A 143 12.28 3.10 -0.56
C GLU A 143 12.87 1.74 -0.98
N LYS A 144 12.04 0.71 -1.11
CA LYS A 144 12.45 -0.62 -1.61
C LYS A 144 12.95 -0.54 -3.05
N GLN A 145 12.30 0.24 -3.92
CA GLN A 145 12.74 0.43 -5.30
C GLN A 145 14.11 1.14 -5.36
N GLY A 146 14.35 2.12 -4.48
CA GLY A 146 15.66 2.76 -4.33
C GLY A 146 16.75 1.78 -3.89
N ARG A 147 16.44 0.88 -2.93
CA ARG A 147 17.35 -0.19 -2.51
C ARG A 147 17.67 -1.19 -3.63
N ILE A 148 16.68 -1.56 -4.45
CA ILE A 148 16.89 -2.44 -5.62
C ILE A 148 17.85 -1.78 -6.61
N ALA A 149 17.60 -0.51 -7.00
CA ALA A 149 18.46 0.21 -7.93
C ALA A 149 19.91 0.38 -7.44
N ALA A 150 20.11 0.55 -6.12
CA ALA A 150 21.44 0.57 -5.51
C ALA A 150 22.15 -0.79 -5.64
N LEU A 151 21.47 -1.90 -5.34
CA LEU A 151 22.01 -3.26 -5.48
C LEU A 151 22.31 -3.63 -6.94
N GLU A 152 21.51 -3.17 -7.90
CA GLU A 152 21.77 -3.37 -9.34
C GLU A 152 23.08 -2.66 -9.77
N MET A 153 23.31 -1.44 -9.28
CA MET A 153 24.55 -0.70 -9.52
C MET A 153 25.77 -1.37 -8.85
N GLU A 154 25.64 -1.88 -7.64
CA GLU A 154 26.68 -2.67 -6.97
C GLU A 154 26.99 -3.96 -7.74
N CYS A 155 25.97 -4.67 -8.22
CA CYS A 155 26.12 -5.89 -9.02
C CYS A 155 26.82 -5.60 -10.36
N ALA A 156 26.51 -4.49 -11.03
CA ALA A 156 27.20 -4.06 -12.25
C ALA A 156 28.69 -3.75 -11.98
N THR A 157 28.97 -3.05 -10.88
CA THR A 157 30.34 -2.71 -10.44
C THR A 157 31.15 -3.96 -10.11
N LEU A 158 30.55 -4.92 -9.39
CA LEU A 158 31.19 -6.19 -9.05
C LEU A 158 31.48 -7.03 -10.31
N LYS A 159 30.53 -7.08 -11.25
CA LYS A 159 30.71 -7.76 -12.55
C LYS A 159 31.90 -7.18 -13.32
N GLN A 160 31.98 -5.85 -13.44
CA GLN A 160 33.11 -5.18 -14.10
C GLN A 160 34.43 -5.48 -13.41
N THR A 161 34.45 -5.48 -12.07
CA THR A 161 35.65 -5.82 -11.28
C THR A 161 36.11 -7.26 -11.54
N LEU A 162 35.18 -8.21 -11.62
CA LEU A 162 35.46 -9.62 -11.90
C LEU A 162 35.98 -9.85 -13.33
N GLU A 163 35.53 -9.06 -14.30
CA GLU A 163 36.01 -9.09 -15.69
C GLU A 163 37.45 -8.57 -15.80
N LEU A 164 37.78 -7.47 -15.10
CA LEU A 164 39.14 -6.94 -15.00
C LEU A 164 40.11 -7.95 -14.33
N LEU A 165 39.69 -8.60 -13.25
CA LEU A 165 40.49 -9.64 -12.59
C LEU A 165 40.75 -10.85 -13.51
N HIS A 166 39.76 -11.29 -14.29
CA HIS A 166 39.97 -12.34 -15.29
C HIS A 166 40.97 -11.93 -16.38
N GLN A 167 40.91 -10.67 -16.82
CA GLN A 167 41.86 -10.13 -17.80
C GLN A 167 43.28 -10.09 -17.23
N GLU A 168 43.46 -9.70 -15.97
CA GLU A 168 44.77 -9.70 -15.29
C GLU A 168 45.31 -11.12 -15.08
N ILE A 169 44.49 -12.08 -14.65
CA ILE A 169 44.87 -13.50 -14.52
C ILE A 169 45.32 -14.06 -15.87
N THR A 170 44.64 -13.71 -16.97
CA THR A 170 45.01 -14.16 -18.32
C THR A 170 46.32 -13.52 -18.79
N SER A 171 46.49 -12.21 -18.55
CA SER A 171 47.71 -11.44 -18.88
C SER A 171 48.93 -11.89 -18.08
N THR A 172 48.76 -12.29 -16.83
CA THR A 172 49.85 -12.80 -15.99
C THR A 172 50.21 -14.24 -16.35
N ASN A 173 49.23 -15.10 -16.64
CA ASN A 173 49.48 -16.48 -17.10
C ASN A 173 50.24 -16.56 -18.43
N THR A 174 49.91 -15.69 -19.40
CA THR A 174 50.63 -15.61 -20.69
C THR A 174 52.09 -15.19 -20.51
N LYS A 175 52.36 -14.08 -19.80
CA LYS A 175 53.73 -13.65 -19.46
C LYS A 175 54.52 -14.72 -18.69
N LEU A 176 53.85 -15.50 -17.84
CA LEU A 176 54.47 -16.57 -17.07
C LEU A 176 54.78 -17.79 -17.94
N SER A 177 53.93 -18.14 -18.91
CA SER A 177 54.21 -19.22 -19.87
C SER A 177 55.36 -18.85 -20.83
N GLU A 178 55.41 -17.60 -21.30
CA GLU A 178 56.53 -17.05 -22.08
C GLU A 178 57.86 -17.14 -21.30
N LYS A 179 57.87 -16.72 -20.03
CA LYS A 179 59.06 -16.86 -19.17
C LYS A 179 59.47 -18.32 -18.97
N ARG A 180 58.53 -19.23 -18.71
CA ARG A 180 58.82 -20.67 -18.61
C ARG A 180 59.48 -21.19 -19.88
N LEU A 181 58.91 -20.88 -21.06
CA LEU A 181 59.44 -21.28 -22.36
C LEU A 181 60.87 -20.73 -22.59
N PHE A 182 61.11 -19.47 -22.25
CA PHE A 182 62.44 -18.86 -22.32
C PHE A 182 63.48 -19.59 -21.45
N TYR A 183 63.14 -19.90 -20.19
CA TYR A 183 64.04 -20.61 -19.30
C TYR A 183 64.28 -22.06 -19.73
N THR A 184 63.25 -22.78 -20.20
CA THR A 184 63.38 -24.12 -20.79
C THR A 184 64.37 -24.10 -21.97
N LYS A 185 64.16 -23.22 -22.95
CA LYS A 185 65.06 -23.08 -24.11
C LYS A 185 66.50 -22.69 -23.71
N THR A 186 66.65 -21.87 -22.69
CA THR A 186 67.98 -21.49 -22.15
C THR A 186 68.67 -22.68 -21.49
N ALA A 187 67.94 -23.48 -20.70
CA ALA A 187 68.45 -24.70 -20.09
C ALA A 187 68.86 -25.73 -21.15
N GLU A 188 68.00 -26.00 -22.14
CA GLU A 188 68.31 -26.89 -23.28
C GLU A 188 69.59 -26.44 -24.01
N THR A 189 69.75 -25.14 -24.26
CA THR A 189 70.95 -24.58 -24.90
C THR A 189 72.21 -24.79 -24.06
N LEU A 190 72.12 -24.64 -22.74
CA LEU A 190 73.24 -24.87 -21.82
C LEU A 190 73.60 -26.36 -21.71
N THR A 191 72.59 -27.24 -21.64
CA THR A 191 72.78 -28.69 -21.62
C THR A 191 73.41 -29.18 -22.92
N ALA A 192 72.97 -28.68 -24.09
CA ALA A 192 73.55 -29.03 -25.38
C ALA A 192 75.05 -28.63 -25.47
N LYS A 193 75.39 -27.40 -25.05
CA LYS A 193 76.80 -26.95 -24.99
C LYS A 193 77.64 -27.78 -24.01
N LEU A 194 77.07 -28.15 -22.86
CA LEU A 194 77.77 -28.99 -21.89
C LEU A 194 78.04 -30.39 -22.45
N GLN A 195 77.08 -30.99 -23.16
CA GLN A 195 77.25 -32.27 -23.85
C GLN A 195 78.33 -32.18 -24.93
N GLU A 196 78.31 -31.15 -25.78
CA GLU A 196 79.34 -30.90 -26.80
C GLU A 196 80.76 -30.84 -26.19
N HIS A 197 80.92 -30.14 -25.06
CA HIS A 197 82.19 -30.10 -24.33
C HIS A 197 82.59 -31.47 -23.75
N GLN A 198 81.65 -32.27 -23.26
CA GLN A 198 81.92 -33.63 -22.77
C GLN A 198 82.34 -34.58 -23.92
N ASP A 199 81.65 -34.51 -25.06
CA ASP A 199 81.93 -35.33 -26.24
C ASP A 199 83.29 -34.96 -26.87
N TRP A 200 83.63 -33.67 -26.88
CA TRP A 200 84.95 -33.18 -27.27
C TRP A 200 86.06 -33.68 -26.33
N LEU A 201 85.86 -33.64 -25.01
CA LEU A 201 86.80 -34.18 -24.03
C LEU A 201 86.98 -35.70 -24.16
N GLY A 202 85.90 -36.45 -24.39
CA GLY A 202 85.94 -37.88 -24.66
C GLY A 202 86.73 -38.21 -25.94
N SER A 203 86.43 -37.49 -27.03
CA SER A 203 87.16 -37.62 -28.30
C SER A 203 88.65 -37.27 -28.17
N ASN A 204 89.00 -36.28 -27.35
CA ASN A 204 90.40 -35.89 -27.13
C ASN A 204 91.15 -36.93 -26.28
N LYS A 205 90.53 -37.50 -25.24
CA LYS A 205 91.09 -38.63 -24.49
C LYS A 205 91.38 -39.83 -25.39
N ASN A 206 90.44 -40.19 -26.27
CA ASN A 206 90.63 -41.30 -27.20
C ASN A 206 91.76 -41.06 -28.22
N LYS A 207 92.10 -39.79 -28.52
CA LYS A 207 93.27 -39.43 -29.35
C LYS A 207 94.59 -39.51 -28.58
N MET A 208 94.60 -39.18 -27.28
CA MET A 208 95.81 -39.30 -26.45
C MET A 208 96.15 -40.74 -26.07
N VAL A 209 95.17 -41.65 -26.02
CA VAL A 209 95.37 -43.09 -25.71
C VAL A 209 95.93 -43.89 -26.91
N ALA A 210 96.09 -43.27 -28.08
CA ALA A 210 96.73 -43.88 -29.24
C ALA A 210 98.29 -43.87 -29.19
N VAL A 211 98.88 -43.42 -28.08
CA VAL A 211 100.32 -43.56 -27.78
C VAL A 211 100.45 -44.25 -26.42
N GLU A 212 101.14 -45.40 -26.41
CA GLU A 212 101.33 -46.25 -25.22
C GLU A 212 102.28 -45.63 -24.18
N PRO A 213 102.28 -46.15 -22.93
CA PRO A 213 102.53 -45.33 -21.74
C PRO A 213 103.98 -45.29 -21.29
N PHE A 214 104.32 -44.27 -20.50
CA PHE A 214 105.51 -44.27 -19.65
C PHE A 214 105.16 -44.06 -18.18
N VAL A 215 105.98 -44.67 -17.33
CA VAL A 215 105.82 -44.85 -15.89
C VAL A 215 106.19 -43.58 -15.12
N GLU A 216 105.63 -43.42 -13.90
CA GLU A 216 106.33 -43.15 -12.62
C GLU A 216 105.52 -42.23 -11.67
N ALA A 217 105.79 -42.32 -10.36
CA ALA A 217 105.07 -41.63 -9.28
C ALA A 217 106.07 -41.15 -8.18
N PRO A 218 105.67 -40.33 -7.17
CA PRO A 218 104.47 -39.51 -7.01
C PRO A 218 104.79 -37.99 -7.15
N PRO A 219 105.18 -37.13 -6.16
CA PRO A 219 104.94 -37.03 -4.70
C PRO A 219 104.25 -35.72 -4.20
N ASN A 220 103.61 -35.82 -3.02
CA ASN A 220 103.38 -34.76 -1.99
C ASN A 220 102.49 -33.52 -2.29
N THR A 221 101.60 -33.16 -1.35
CA THR A 221 101.67 -31.93 -0.49
C THR A 221 100.27 -31.46 -0.01
N GLN A 222 99.97 -31.75 1.26
CA GLN A 222 99.39 -30.85 2.27
C GLN A 222 98.26 -29.85 1.88
N ASN A 223 97.08 -29.98 2.54
CA ASN A 223 96.54 -28.95 3.47
C ASN A 223 95.11 -29.31 3.92
N PHE A 224 94.98 -29.72 5.19
CA PHE A 224 93.70 -29.77 5.91
C PHE A 224 93.65 -28.53 6.81
N VAL A 225 92.68 -27.64 6.60
CA VAL A 225 92.51 -26.43 7.43
C VAL A 225 91.09 -26.38 7.97
N GLU A 226 91.01 -26.49 9.29
CA GLU A 226 89.78 -26.48 10.07
C GLU A 226 89.32 -25.03 10.32
N GLY A 227 88.19 -24.64 9.73
CA GLY A 227 87.64 -23.29 9.81
C GLY A 227 86.73 -23.08 11.03
N LYS A 228 87.32 -22.67 12.17
CA LYS A 228 86.59 -22.28 13.39
C LYS A 228 85.56 -21.16 13.12
N GLY A 229 84.32 -21.39 13.54
CA GLY A 229 83.29 -20.34 13.61
C GLY A 229 83.44 -19.45 14.85
N TYR A 230 83.45 -18.14 14.64
CA TYR A 230 83.32 -17.09 15.67
C TYR A 230 82.68 -15.84 15.05
N GLY A 231 82.07 -14.99 15.88
CA GLY A 231 81.85 -13.58 15.52
C GLY A 231 80.39 -13.12 15.46
N MET A 232 79.73 -13.09 16.61
CA MET A 232 78.52 -12.28 16.78
C MET A 232 78.88 -10.80 16.61
N LEU A 233 78.19 -10.10 15.69
CA LEU A 233 78.19 -8.65 15.60
C LEU A 233 76.77 -8.12 15.75
N ASN A 234 76.43 -7.74 16.97
CA ASN A 234 75.32 -6.84 17.23
C ASN A 234 75.74 -5.45 16.76
N SER A 235 74.96 -4.81 15.87
CA SER A 235 75.04 -3.37 15.67
C SER A 235 73.69 -2.76 16.01
N THR A 236 73.64 -2.20 17.20
CA THR A 236 72.44 -1.58 17.79
C THR A 236 72.05 -0.32 17.02
N GLY A 237 71.06 -0.44 16.14
CA GLY A 237 70.34 0.70 15.57
C GLY A 237 69.09 1.01 16.40
N SER A 238 69.24 1.70 17.53
CA SER A 238 68.08 2.21 18.28
C SER A 238 67.51 3.45 17.60
N ILE A 239 66.24 3.41 17.24
CA ILE A 239 65.32 4.55 17.36
C ILE A 239 63.99 4.02 17.90
N ASP A 240 63.71 4.30 19.18
CA ASP A 240 62.38 4.16 19.78
C ASP A 240 61.33 4.93 18.96
N LYS A 241 60.36 4.25 18.32
CA LYS A 241 58.96 4.72 18.05
C LYS A 241 58.01 3.56 17.67
N GLU A 242 58.11 2.40 18.31
CA GLU A 242 57.24 1.25 18.01
C GLU A 242 56.23 0.95 19.13
N SER A 243 55.13 1.70 19.13
CA SER A 243 53.94 1.39 19.96
C SER A 243 52.61 1.92 19.38
N ASP A 244 52.65 2.94 18.51
CA ASP A 244 51.45 3.59 17.97
C ASP A 244 50.83 2.87 16.75
N VAL A 245 51.66 2.34 15.84
CA VAL A 245 51.19 1.76 14.56
C VAL A 245 50.55 0.38 14.75
N GLY A 246 51.16 -0.49 15.58
CA GLY A 246 50.63 -1.83 15.85
C GLY A 246 49.30 -1.82 16.59
N SER A 247 49.15 -0.94 17.59
CA SER A 247 47.89 -0.79 18.35
C SER A 247 46.73 -0.35 17.43
N LYS A 248 46.96 0.66 16.59
CA LYS A 248 45.96 1.16 15.64
C LYS A 248 45.54 0.13 14.60
N GLN A 249 46.46 -0.73 14.17
CA GLN A 249 46.14 -1.80 13.21
C GLN A 249 45.32 -2.92 13.86
N LEU A 250 45.57 -3.23 15.14
CA LEU A 250 44.77 -4.16 15.94
C LEU A 250 43.36 -3.61 16.21
N GLU A 251 43.23 -2.34 16.62
CA GLU A 251 41.94 -1.68 16.82
C GLU A 251 41.10 -1.60 15.54
N LEU A 252 41.73 -1.30 14.40
CA LEU A 252 41.05 -1.30 13.09
C LEU A 252 40.56 -2.70 12.69
N ALA A 253 41.33 -3.75 13.01
CA ALA A 253 40.91 -5.13 12.76
C ALA A 253 39.74 -5.54 13.69
N GLN A 254 39.78 -5.13 14.96
CA GLN A 254 38.73 -5.38 15.93
C GLN A 254 37.41 -4.69 15.52
N LEU A 255 37.47 -3.41 15.11
CA LEU A 255 36.32 -2.68 14.57
C LEU A 255 35.68 -3.38 13.36
N LYS A 256 36.48 -3.92 12.43
CA LYS A 256 35.97 -4.70 11.29
C LYS A 256 35.32 -6.02 11.72
N ILE A 257 35.88 -6.70 12.72
CA ILE A 257 35.29 -7.93 13.27
C ILE A 257 33.92 -7.63 13.91
N ASP A 258 33.79 -6.50 14.60
CA ASP A 258 32.55 -6.15 15.29
C ASP A 258 31.47 -5.62 14.31
N ASP A 259 31.85 -4.88 13.26
CA ASP A 259 30.98 -4.56 12.10
C ASP A 259 30.44 -5.83 11.41
N ILE A 260 31.31 -6.84 11.21
CA ILE A 260 30.90 -8.13 10.63
C ILE A 260 29.94 -8.89 11.58
N LYS A 261 30.13 -8.83 12.90
CA LYS A 261 29.19 -9.42 13.88
C LYS A 261 27.83 -8.71 13.87
N GLU A 262 27.82 -7.38 13.75
CA GLU A 262 26.58 -6.61 13.69
C GLU A 262 25.80 -6.96 12.41
N LYS A 263 26.46 -6.92 11.25
CA LYS A 263 25.89 -7.33 9.95
C LYS A 263 25.37 -8.77 9.97
N ARG A 264 26.10 -9.70 10.60
CA ARG A 264 25.64 -11.08 10.79
C ARG A 264 24.37 -11.15 11.66
N SER A 265 24.30 -10.40 12.75
CA SER A 265 23.12 -10.35 13.62
C SER A 265 21.90 -9.78 12.88
N ARG A 266 22.11 -8.74 12.06
CA ARG A 266 21.09 -8.13 11.20
C ARG A 266 20.54 -9.12 10.16
N LEU A 267 21.42 -9.80 9.43
CA LEU A 267 21.03 -10.85 8.47
C LEU A 267 20.26 -12.01 9.13
N LEU A 268 20.63 -12.40 10.36
CA LEU A 268 19.90 -13.43 11.10
C LEU A 268 18.47 -12.99 11.48
N LEU A 269 18.27 -11.70 11.79
CA LEU A 269 16.95 -11.13 12.03
C LEU A 269 16.11 -11.13 10.74
N GLU A 270 16.65 -10.61 9.64
CA GLU A 270 16.00 -10.59 8.32
C GLU A 270 15.61 -11.99 7.84
N ILE A 271 16.47 -13.00 8.06
CA ILE A 271 16.16 -14.41 7.77
C ILE A 271 14.97 -14.91 8.60
N SER A 272 14.85 -14.48 9.86
CA SER A 272 13.73 -14.87 10.73
C SER A 272 12.41 -14.22 10.29
N GLU A 273 12.44 -12.95 9.88
CA GLU A 273 11.27 -12.22 9.36
C GLU A 273 10.78 -12.81 8.05
N HIS A 274 11.67 -13.03 7.08
CA HIS A 274 11.31 -13.69 5.81
C HIS A 274 10.75 -15.10 6.03
N LYS A 275 11.26 -15.85 7.02
CA LYS A 275 10.71 -17.17 7.37
C LYS A 275 9.28 -17.07 7.94
N GLN A 276 8.98 -16.02 8.71
CA GLN A 276 7.63 -15.78 9.22
C GLN A 276 6.65 -15.43 8.09
N ILE A 277 7.06 -14.53 7.18
CA ILE A 277 6.27 -14.15 5.99
C ILE A 277 5.99 -15.39 5.12
N LEU A 278 7.01 -16.19 4.82
CA LEU A 278 6.85 -17.40 4.00
C LEU A 278 5.89 -18.43 4.61
N GLU A 279 5.86 -18.61 5.93
CA GLU A 279 4.89 -19.52 6.55
C GLU A 279 3.48 -18.90 6.61
N GLN A 280 3.35 -17.57 6.71
CA GLN A 280 2.07 -16.86 6.56
C GLN A 280 1.51 -17.03 5.15
N ASP A 281 2.29 -16.76 4.11
CA ASP A 281 1.90 -16.95 2.70
C ASP A 281 1.54 -18.40 2.41
N ARG A 282 2.27 -19.35 3.01
CA ARG A 282 1.97 -20.78 2.90
C ARG A 282 0.67 -21.16 3.60
N ASN A 283 0.32 -20.51 4.72
CA ASN A 283 -0.96 -20.71 5.40
C ASN A 283 -2.13 -20.11 4.61
N ILE A 284 -1.95 -18.95 3.98
CA ILE A 284 -2.91 -18.37 3.03
C ILE A 284 -3.08 -19.31 1.82
N THR A 285 -1.99 -19.80 1.24
CA THR A 285 -2.03 -20.76 0.12
C THR A 285 -2.80 -22.03 0.48
N ARG A 286 -2.61 -22.55 1.70
CA ARG A 286 -3.35 -23.72 2.22
C ARG A 286 -4.83 -23.48 2.49
N SER A 287 -5.30 -22.23 2.64
CA SER A 287 -6.71 -21.94 2.94
C SER A 287 -7.60 -21.90 1.69
N PHE A 288 -7.00 -21.74 0.50
CA PHE A 288 -7.74 -21.81 -0.76
C PHE A 288 -8.30 -23.23 -1.04
N PRO A 289 -9.38 -23.37 -1.83
CA PRO A 289 -9.89 -24.67 -2.24
C PRO A 289 -8.83 -25.51 -2.97
N ALA A 290 -8.88 -26.84 -2.83
CA ALA A 290 -7.90 -27.74 -3.42
C ALA A 290 -7.79 -27.61 -4.96
N ALA A 291 -8.90 -27.28 -5.65
CA ALA A 291 -8.88 -26.98 -7.08
C ALA A 291 -7.98 -25.79 -7.42
N VAL A 292 -8.01 -24.73 -6.61
CA VAL A 292 -7.17 -23.53 -6.80
C VAL A 292 -5.71 -23.82 -6.46
N GLN A 293 -5.44 -24.60 -5.41
CA GLN A 293 -4.07 -25.02 -5.05
C GLN A 293 -3.41 -25.94 -6.11
N GLN A 294 -4.21 -26.64 -6.92
CA GLN A 294 -3.74 -27.59 -7.94
C GLN A 294 -3.71 -27.01 -9.35
N MET A 295 -4.27 -25.82 -9.58
CA MET A 295 -4.12 -25.11 -10.85
C MET A 295 -2.66 -24.73 -11.09
N ASP A 296 -2.22 -24.86 -12.34
CA ASP A 296 -0.92 -24.33 -12.73
C ASP A 296 -0.95 -22.80 -12.84
N MET A 297 0.23 -22.18 -12.76
CA MET A 297 0.37 -20.72 -12.74
C MET A 297 -0.23 -20.03 -13.97
N LYS A 298 -0.21 -20.68 -15.15
CA LYS A 298 -0.73 -20.10 -16.39
C LYS A 298 -2.26 -20.14 -16.41
N SER A 299 -2.87 -21.24 -15.98
CA SER A 299 -4.32 -21.32 -15.80
C SER A 299 -4.82 -20.28 -14.79
N LEU A 300 -4.10 -20.10 -13.66
CA LEU A 300 -4.44 -19.09 -12.66
C LEU A 300 -4.30 -17.65 -13.20
N GLU A 301 -3.30 -17.38 -14.04
CA GLU A 301 -3.11 -16.09 -14.73
C GLU A 301 -4.23 -15.81 -15.75
N GLU A 302 -4.73 -16.83 -16.44
CA GLU A 302 -5.84 -16.73 -17.40
C GLU A 302 -7.17 -16.44 -16.69
N GLU A 303 -7.49 -17.15 -15.60
CA GLU A 303 -8.66 -16.88 -14.74
C GLU A 303 -8.62 -15.47 -14.12
N TYR A 304 -7.44 -15.04 -13.63
CA TYR A 304 -7.26 -13.69 -13.08
C TYR A 304 -7.47 -12.58 -14.13
N LYS A 305 -7.16 -12.84 -15.40
CA LYS A 305 -7.44 -11.90 -16.50
C LYS A 305 -8.93 -11.91 -16.86
N ALA A 306 -9.58 -13.07 -16.89
CA ALA A 306 -11.03 -13.16 -17.12
C ALA A 306 -11.80 -12.35 -16.07
N LEU A 307 -11.51 -12.56 -14.78
CA LEU A 307 -12.10 -11.80 -13.66
C LEU A 307 -11.86 -10.29 -13.75
N GLN A 308 -10.71 -9.84 -14.28
CA GLN A 308 -10.47 -8.41 -14.53
C GLN A 308 -11.29 -7.85 -15.69
N CYS A 309 -11.46 -8.63 -16.77
CA CYS A 309 -12.33 -8.25 -17.89
C CYS A 309 -13.79 -8.16 -17.46
N ASP A 310 -14.28 -9.12 -16.68
CA ASP A 310 -15.65 -9.11 -16.14
C ASP A 310 -15.86 -7.87 -15.24
N LYS A 311 -14.91 -7.59 -14.34
CA LYS A 311 -14.94 -6.39 -13.49
C LYS A 311 -14.95 -5.08 -14.30
N ALA A 312 -14.23 -5.02 -15.42
CA ALA A 312 -14.27 -3.85 -16.30
C ALA A 312 -15.66 -3.69 -16.94
N GLY A 313 -16.25 -4.78 -17.43
CA GLY A 313 -17.62 -4.78 -17.98
C GLY A 313 -18.69 -4.42 -16.95
N GLU A 314 -18.56 -4.85 -15.69
CA GLU A 314 -19.45 -4.42 -14.60
C GLU A 314 -19.35 -2.91 -14.34
N VAL A 315 -18.13 -2.35 -14.32
CA VAL A 315 -17.91 -0.90 -14.14
C VAL A 315 -18.48 -0.10 -15.31
N GLU A 316 -18.26 -0.54 -16.56
CA GLU A 316 -18.85 0.09 -17.76
C GLU A 316 -20.38 0.04 -17.74
N TYR A 317 -20.97 -1.07 -17.30
CA TYR A 317 -22.43 -1.20 -17.16
C TYR A 317 -22.99 -0.28 -16.07
N LEU A 318 -22.34 -0.19 -14.91
CA LEU A 318 -22.73 0.73 -13.83
C LEU A 318 -22.62 2.20 -14.28
N GLN A 319 -21.55 2.55 -14.99
CA GLN A 319 -21.37 3.89 -15.55
C GLN A 319 -22.45 4.22 -16.59
N SER A 320 -22.80 3.27 -17.47
CA SER A 320 -23.90 3.44 -18.44
C SER A 320 -25.27 3.61 -17.77
N LEU A 321 -25.51 2.91 -16.65
CA LEU A 321 -26.72 3.11 -15.84
C LEU A 321 -26.76 4.50 -15.22
N GLU A 322 -25.63 5.00 -14.69
CA GLU A 322 -25.51 6.35 -14.13
C GLU A 322 -25.71 7.43 -15.20
N GLU A 323 -25.10 7.29 -16.37
CA GLU A 323 -25.34 8.17 -17.53
C GLU A 323 -26.82 8.20 -17.93
N ARG A 324 -27.49 7.04 -17.96
CA ARG A 324 -28.93 6.96 -18.25
C ARG A 324 -29.77 7.64 -17.16
N ILE A 325 -29.41 7.49 -15.89
CA ILE A 325 -30.07 8.18 -14.76
C ILE A 325 -29.89 9.69 -14.88
N ASN A 326 -28.68 10.15 -15.19
CA ASN A 326 -28.38 11.58 -15.35
C ASN A 326 -29.08 12.17 -16.59
N GLY A 327 -29.23 11.40 -17.68
CA GLY A 327 -30.06 11.77 -18.82
C GLY A 327 -31.54 11.96 -18.44
N MET A 328 -32.10 11.08 -17.60
CA MET A 328 -33.48 11.22 -17.10
C MET A 328 -33.67 12.38 -16.12
N LYS A 329 -32.66 12.72 -15.30
CA LYS A 329 -32.69 13.89 -14.40
C LYS A 329 -32.86 15.24 -15.14
N GLY A 330 -32.59 15.29 -16.45
CA GLY A 330 -32.80 16.48 -17.28
C GLY A 330 -34.17 16.56 -17.99
N VAL A 331 -35.03 15.53 -17.88
CA VAL A 331 -36.32 15.47 -18.58
C VAL A 331 -37.45 15.86 -17.62
N SER A 332 -37.63 17.17 -17.42
CA SER A 332 -38.71 17.76 -16.61
C SER A 332 -39.96 18.05 -17.44
N ASP A 333 -40.48 17.03 -18.14
CA ASP A 333 -41.71 17.15 -18.93
C ASP A 333 -42.93 17.45 -18.03
N PRO A 334 -43.74 18.49 -18.34
CA PRO A 334 -44.92 18.81 -17.54
C PRO A 334 -46.03 17.78 -17.75
N ILE A 335 -46.33 17.00 -16.71
CA ILE A 335 -47.38 15.99 -16.73
C ILE A 335 -48.74 16.68 -16.55
N LYS A 336 -49.58 16.61 -17.58
CA LYS A 336 -50.93 17.18 -17.55
C LYS A 336 -51.93 16.22 -16.91
N CYS A 337 -52.44 16.59 -15.73
CA CYS A 337 -53.50 15.88 -15.03
C CYS A 337 -54.82 15.92 -15.81
N CYS A 338 -55.64 14.88 -15.67
CA CYS A 338 -57.03 14.86 -16.17
C CYS A 338 -57.89 16.00 -15.59
N CYS A 339 -57.46 16.60 -14.48
CA CYS A 339 -58.02 17.78 -13.84
C CYS A 339 -57.63 19.12 -14.50
N GLY A 340 -56.80 19.11 -15.56
CA GLY A 340 -56.38 20.30 -16.31
C GLY A 340 -55.13 21.01 -15.78
N LEU A 341 -54.65 20.64 -14.59
CA LEU A 341 -53.42 21.15 -13.99
C LEU A 341 -52.18 20.44 -14.57
N GLU A 342 -51.07 21.17 -14.72
CA GLU A 342 -49.78 20.63 -15.16
C GLU A 342 -48.81 20.57 -13.97
N TYR A 343 -48.08 19.45 -13.86
CA TYR A 343 -47.14 19.17 -12.78
C TYR A 343 -45.77 18.84 -13.35
N THR A 344 -44.75 19.60 -12.97
CA THR A 344 -43.35 19.28 -13.30
C THR A 344 -42.85 18.21 -12.33
N VAL A 345 -42.40 17.06 -12.83
CA VAL A 345 -41.79 16.01 -12.01
C VAL A 345 -40.28 16.12 -12.13
N GLU A 346 -39.63 16.58 -11.07
CA GLU A 346 -38.16 16.59 -10.97
C GLU A 346 -37.68 15.30 -10.30
N LEU A 347 -36.85 14.53 -10.99
CA LEU A 347 -36.14 13.39 -10.39
C LEU A 347 -35.00 13.94 -9.52
N GLY A 348 -35.19 13.87 -8.19
CA GLY A 348 -34.27 14.42 -7.19
C GLY A 348 -32.80 14.15 -7.48
N GLY A 349 -32.09 15.20 -7.89
CA GLY A 349 -30.67 15.16 -8.21
C GLY A 349 -29.80 15.32 -6.98
N GLU A 350 -29.76 14.31 -6.09
CA GLU A 350 -28.66 14.24 -5.12
C GLU A 350 -27.35 13.99 -5.87
N THR A 351 -26.59 15.07 -6.07
CA THR A 351 -25.19 15.00 -6.45
C THR A 351 -24.40 14.48 -5.25
N MET A 352 -23.85 13.27 -5.34
CA MET A 352 -22.80 12.88 -4.41
C MET A 352 -21.57 13.76 -4.66
N CYS A 353 -21.44 14.82 -3.88
CA CYS A 353 -20.18 15.56 -3.80
C CYS A 353 -19.12 14.60 -3.23
N ALA A 354 -18.17 14.21 -4.07
CA ALA A 354 -17.00 13.46 -3.63
C ALA A 354 -16.30 14.23 -2.50
N SER A 355 -16.15 13.56 -1.36
CA SER A 355 -15.27 13.94 -0.25
C SER A 355 -14.11 12.97 -0.20
#